data_AF-A0A7V9RN63-F1
#
_entry.id   AF-A0A7V9RN63-F1
#
_cell.length_a   1.000
_cell.length_b   1.000
_cell.length_c   1.000
_cell.angle_alpha   90.00
_cell.angle_beta   90.00
_cell.angle_gamma   90.00
#
_symmetry.space_group_name_H-M   'P 1'
#
loop_
_entity.id
_entity.type
_entity.pdbx_description
1 polymer ?
#
loop_
_entity_poly.entity_id
_entity_poly.type
_entity_poly.pdbx_seq_one_letter_code
_entity_poly.pdbx_strand_id
1 'polypeptide(L)' 'MRSVRLDPDLEDRLLRAAAVRGESPSEFIRRAAADRADATLDADAGDFADVLGVVHGGGGRARRTGEAFTDVVSERSSRG' A
#
# COMPACT_ATOMS: atom_id res chain seq x y z
N MET A 1 -12.48 14.43 20.53
CA MET A 1 -11.16 13.79 20.35
C MET A 1 -11.11 12.54 21.20
N ARG A 2 -10.74 11.40 20.60
CA ARG A 2 -10.44 10.19 21.36
C ARG A 2 -9.03 10.35 21.96
N SER A 3 -8.85 10.02 23.23
CA SER A 3 -7.53 10.04 23.86
C SER A 3 -6.83 8.70 23.62
N VAL A 4 -5.55 8.75 23.28
CA VAL A 4 -4.66 7.59 23.16
C VAL A 4 -3.52 7.83 24.12
N ARG A 5 -3.19 6.82 24.93
CA ARG A 5 -2.00 6.87 25.79
C ARG A 5 -0.82 6.39 24.97
N LEU A 6 0.23 7.20 24.95
CA LEU A 6 1.52 6.84 24.37
C LEU A 6 2.41 6.32 25.49
N ASP A 7 3.32 5.43 25.12
CA ASP A 7 4.46 5.14 25.97
C ASP A 7 5.28 6.42 26.21
N PRO A 8 5.84 6.67 27.40
CA PRO A 8 6.56 7.91 27.72
C PRO A 8 7.71 8.22 26.74
N ASP A 9 8.44 7.19 26.28
CA ASP A 9 9.56 7.41 25.36
C ASP A 9 9.08 7.83 23.97
N LEU A 10 7.88 7.40 23.58
CA LEU A 10 7.24 7.80 22.33
C LEU A 10 6.66 9.21 22.46
N GLU A 11 6.07 9.55 23.60
CA GLU A 11 5.56 10.89 23.88
C GLU A 11 6.68 11.94 23.79
N ASP A 12 7.83 11.67 24.43
CA ASP A 12 9.01 12.54 24.37
C ASP A 12 9.52 12.76 22.95
N ARG A 13 9.64 11.68 22.17
CA ARG A 13 10.06 11.76 20.77
C ARG A 13 9.07 12.54 19.92
N LEU A 14 7.77 12.36 20.17
CA LEU A 14 6.72 13.07 19.47
C LEU A 14 6.75 14.57 19.75
N LEU A 15 6.89 14.96 21.02
CA LEU A 15 6.99 16.37 21.41
C LEU A 15 8.20 17.05 20.75
N ARG A 16 9.36 16.39 20.73
CA ARG A 16 10.55 16.89 20.05
C ARG A 16 10.33 17.03 18.55
N ALA A 17 9.73 16.02 17.91
CA ALA A 17 9.46 16.05 16.48
C ALA A 17 8.48 17.17 16.09
N ALA A 18 7.42 17.37 16.88
CA ALA A 18 6.46 18.46 16.69
C ALA A 18 7.15 19.83 16.84
N ALA A 19 8.01 20.00 17.84
CA ALA A 19 8.78 21.22 18.05
C ALA A 19 9.73 21.52 16.87
N VAL A 20 10.43 20.51 16.33
CA VAL A 20 11.29 20.66 15.15
C VAL A 20 10.50 21.12 13.92
N ARG A 21 9.25 20.68 13.78
CA ARG A 21 8.37 21.10 12.69
C ARG A 21 7.65 22.43 12.94
N GLY A 22 7.72 22.98 14.16
CA GLY A 22 6.97 24.18 14.55
C GLY A 22 5.46 23.96 14.65
N GLU A 23 5.01 22.73 14.89
CA GLU A 23 3.60 22.36 14.95
C GLU A 23 3.16 22.02 16.39
N SER A 24 1.86 22.09 16.66
CA SER A 24 1.32 21.58 17.92
C SER A 24 1.39 20.03 17.95
N PRO A 25 1.55 19.38 19.13
CA PRO A 25 1.59 17.92 19.22
C PRO A 25 0.35 17.25 18.62
N SER A 26 -0.83 17.83 18.83
CA SER A 26 -2.08 17.33 18.26
C SER A 26 -2.13 17.42 16.74
N GLU A 27 -1.56 18.48 16.15
CA GLU A 27 -1.49 18.64 14.70
C GLU A 27 -0.50 17.66 14.08
N PHE A 28 0.66 17.51 14.71
CA PHE A 28 1.67 16.54 14.33
C PHE A 28 1.09 15.11 14.32
N ILE A 29 0.34 14.73 15.38
CA ILE A 29 -0.36 13.44 15.46
C ILE A 29 -1.39 13.28 14.36
N ARG A 30 -2.23 14.30 14.14
CA ARG A 30 -3.29 14.25 13.11
C ARG A 30 -2.68 14.01 11.74
N ARG A 31 -1.61 14.72 11.39
CA ARG A 31 -0.94 14.58 10.11
C ARG A 31 -0.28 13.21 9.97
N ALA A 32 0.48 12.77 10.98
CA ALA A 32 1.10 11.46 10.95
C ALA A 32 0.07 10.32 10.83
N ALA A 33 -1.09 10.45 11.48
CA ALA A 33 -2.17 9.47 11.39
C ALA A 33 -2.82 9.45 10.01
N ALA A 34 -3.06 10.63 9.40
CA ALA A 34 -3.57 10.73 8.03
C ALA A 34 -2.60 10.11 7.03
N ASP A 35 -1.33 10.56 7.05
CA ASP A 35 -0.29 10.06 6.15
C ASP A 35 -0.14 8.53 6.24
N ARG A 36 -0.19 7.98 7.45
CA ARG A 36 -0.10 6.51 7.65
C ARG A 36 -1.36 5.78 7.21
N ALA A 37 -2.55 6.35 7.43
CA ALA A 37 -3.81 5.76 6.99
C ALA A 37 -3.88 5.71 5.46
N ASP A 38 -3.59 6.83 4.80
CA ASP A 38 -3.59 6.93 3.34
C ASP A 38 -2.61 5.93 2.73
N ALA A 39 -1.36 5.90 3.22
CA ALA A 39 -0.37 4.93 2.75
C ALA A 39 -0.78 3.46 2.98
N THR A 40 -1.57 3.17 4.02
CA THR A 40 -2.05 1.81 4.30
C THR A 40 -3.20 1.45 3.35
N LEU A 41 -4.15 2.36 3.14
CA LEU A 41 -5.29 2.15 2.25
C LEU A 41 -4.88 2.10 0.78
N ASP A 42 -3.89 2.90 0.38
CA ASP A 42 -3.33 2.89 -0.98
C ASP A 42 -2.54 1.62 -1.26
N ALA A 43 -1.83 1.07 -0.27
CA ALA A 43 -1.12 -0.20 -0.41
C ALA A 43 -2.08 -1.38 -0.64
N ASP A 44 -3.23 -1.39 0.04
CA ASP A 44 -4.29 -2.39 -0.19
C ASP A 44 -4.94 -2.26 -1.59
N ALA A 45 -4.90 -1.08 -2.21
CA ALA A 45 -5.40 -0.87 -3.57
C ALA A 45 -4.39 -1.25 -4.67
N GLY A 46 -3.09 -1.30 -4.32
CA GLY A 46 -1.97 -1.43 -5.26
C GLY A 46 -1.55 -2.87 -5.61
N ASP A 47 -1.88 -3.86 -4.78
CA ASP A 47 -1.44 -5.25 -4.99
C ASP A 47 -2.04 -5.91 -6.25
N PHE A 48 -3.01 -5.25 -6.91
CA PHE A 48 -3.54 -5.65 -8.22
C PHE A 48 -3.25 -4.64 -9.35
N ALA A 49 -2.69 -3.46 -9.05
CA ALA A 49 -2.39 -2.46 -10.08
C ALA A 49 -1.20 -2.89 -10.96
N ASP A 50 -0.19 -3.55 -10.38
CA ASP A 50 0.94 -4.13 -11.13
C ASP A 50 0.53 -5.35 -11.97
N VAL A 51 -0.59 -5.99 -11.67
CA VAL A 51 -1.22 -7.03 -12.52
C VAL A 51 -2.06 -6.40 -13.64
N LEU A 52 -2.60 -5.20 -13.43
CA LEU A 52 -3.44 -4.47 -14.38
C LEU A 52 -2.65 -3.50 -15.28
N GLY A 53 -1.32 -3.68 -15.31
CA GLY A 53 -0.38 -2.68 -15.81
C GLY A 53 0.28 -2.92 -17.18
N VAL A 54 -0.04 -3.93 -18.00
CA VAL A 54 0.45 -3.95 -19.41
C VAL A 54 -0.49 -4.70 -20.37
N VAL A 55 -1.46 -3.99 -20.98
CA VAL A 55 -1.76 -4.13 -22.42
C VAL A 55 -2.20 -2.75 -22.95
N HIS A 56 -1.22 -1.96 -23.39
CA HIS A 56 -1.48 -0.93 -24.41
C HIS A 56 -1.37 -1.59 -25.78
N GLY A 57 -2.45 -2.25 -26.18
CA GLY A 57 -2.60 -2.85 -27.50
C GLY A 57 -4.04 -2.63 -27.95
N GLY A 58 -4.22 -1.77 -28.94
CA GLY A 58 -5.54 -1.43 -29.45
C GLY A 58 -6.34 -2.65 -29.88
N GLY A 59 -7.63 -2.65 -29.56
CA GLY A 59 -8.65 -3.44 -30.24
C GLY A 59 -8.64 -4.94 -29.94
N GLY A 60 -9.52 -5.38 -29.04
CA GLY A 60 -10.03 -6.75 -29.03
C GLY A 60 -9.99 -7.42 -27.67
N ARG A 61 -11.17 -7.68 -27.10
CA ARG A 61 -11.38 -8.41 -25.84
C ARG A 61 -10.59 -9.72 -25.84
N ALA A 62 -9.54 -9.81 -25.04
CA ALA A 62 -8.77 -11.04 -24.85
C ALA A 62 -9.50 -11.96 -23.85
N ARG A 63 -10.33 -12.86 -24.37
CA ARG A 63 -11.03 -13.92 -23.59
C ARG A 63 -10.30 -15.28 -23.67
N ARG A 64 -9.04 -15.31 -24.11
CA ARG A 64 -8.32 -16.54 -24.51
C ARG A 64 -6.87 -16.63 -24.07
N THR A 65 -6.39 -15.77 -23.18
CA THR A 65 -5.00 -15.82 -22.69
C THR A 65 -4.81 -16.78 -21.51
N GLY A 66 -5.89 -17.21 -20.86
CA GLY A 66 -5.86 -18.17 -19.75
C GLY A 66 -5.41 -19.57 -20.17
N GLU A 67 -6.03 -20.14 -21.22
CA GLU A 67 -5.71 -21.51 -21.66
C GLU A 67 -4.26 -21.68 -22.12
N ALA A 68 -3.73 -20.73 -22.88
CA ALA A 68 -2.34 -20.79 -23.35
C ALA A 68 -1.32 -20.71 -22.20
N PHE A 69 -1.64 -19.99 -21.12
CA PHE A 69 -0.80 -19.95 -19.93
C PHE A 69 -0.89 -21.25 -19.12
N THR A 70 -2.10 -21.83 -19.00
CA THR A 70 -2.31 -23.11 -18.33
C THR A 70 -1.58 -24.27 -19.04
N ASP A 71 -1.52 -24.27 -20.37
CA ASP A 71 -0.78 -25.28 -21.14
C ASP A 71 0.74 -25.21 -20.87
N VAL A 72 1.33 -24.01 -20.86
CA VAL A 72 2.78 -23.83 -20.59
C VAL A 72 3.15 -24.21 -19.16
N VAL A 73 2.28 -23.93 -18.18
CA VAL A 73 2.52 -24.30 -16.78
C VAL A 73 2.35 -25.82 -16.56
N SER A 74 1.42 -26.45 -17.27
CA SER A 74 1.20 -27.91 -17.19
C SER A 74 2.33 -28.70 -17.85
N GLU A 75 2.91 -28.19 -18.95
CA GLU A 75 4.04 -28.81 -19.65
C GLU A 75 5.32 -28.80 -18.79
N ARG A 76 5.47 -27.82 -17.89
CA ARG A 76 6.62 -27.74 -16.97
C ARG A 76 6.47 -28.62 -15.72
N SER A 77 5.24 -28.91 -15.31
CA SER A 77 4.94 -29.74 -14.12
C SER A 77 5.02 -31.24 -14.38
N SER A 78 5.00 -31.67 -15.65
CA SER A 78 5.15 -33.08 -16.06
C SER A 78 6.59 -33.53 -16.31
N ARG A 79 7.58 -32.63 -16.16
CA ARG A 79 9.02 -32.93 -16.27
C ARG A 79 9.75 -32.85 -14.92
N GLY A 80 9.04 -33.06 -13.81
CA GLY A 80 9.58 -33.19 -12.46
C GLY A 80 9.38 -34.60 -11.91
#